data_AF-A0A357FYJ1-F1
#
_entry.id   AF-A0A357FYJ1-F1
#
_cell.length_a   1.000
_cell.length_b   1.000
_cell.length_c   1.000
_cell.angle_alpha   90.00
_cell.angle_beta   90.00
_cell.angle_gamma   90.00
#
_symmetry.space_group_name_H-M   'P 1'
#
loop_
_entity.id
_entity.type
_entity.pdbx_description
1 polymer ?
#
loop_
_entity_poly.entity_id
_entity_poly.type
_entity_poly.pdbx_seq_one_letter_code
_entity_poly.pdbx_strand_id
1 'polypeptide(L)'
;TGEKIPADLIEKLRAAKNFMVGWAGLRQTGLGLLDMAWHTTDPANIKDIAAFEDEATKETSLFPRLAGPSSASFSHIFGGGYAAGYYSYKWA
;
A
#
# COMPACT_ATOMS: atom_id res chain seq x y z
N THR A 1 -27.53 22.50 -4.74
CA THR A 1 -27.99 23.26 -5.91
C THR A 1 -28.32 22.38 -7.11
N GLY A 2 -27.79 21.15 -7.24
CA GLY A 2 -28.06 20.29 -8.40
C GLY A 2 -27.31 20.71 -9.67
N GLU A 3 -26.45 21.71 -9.54
CA GLU A 3 -25.65 22.24 -10.63
C GLU A 3 -24.51 21.29 -10.98
N LYS A 4 -24.16 21.26 -12.27
CA LYS A 4 -23.03 20.48 -12.76
C LYS A 4 -21.72 21.10 -12.29
N ILE A 5 -20.70 20.25 -12.10
CA ILE A 5 -19.34 20.70 -11.83
C ILE A 5 -18.87 21.58 -13.01
N PRO A 6 -18.34 22.79 -12.76
CA PRO A 6 -17.78 23.67 -13.79
C PRO A 6 -16.74 22.97 -14.67
N ALA A 7 -16.77 23.28 -15.97
CA ALA A 7 -15.88 22.64 -16.95
C ALA A 7 -14.38 22.88 -16.65
N ASP A 8 -14.02 24.06 -16.14
CA ASP A 8 -12.63 24.38 -15.79
C ASP A 8 -12.10 23.53 -14.62
N LEU A 9 -12.96 23.16 -13.67
CA LEU A 9 -12.61 22.24 -12.59
C LEU A 9 -12.43 20.81 -13.10
N ILE A 10 -13.26 20.37 -14.07
CA ILE A 10 -13.08 19.07 -14.72
C ILE A 10 -11.72 19.00 -15.43
N GLU A 11 -11.33 20.07 -16.14
CA GLU A 11 -10.02 20.12 -16.80
C GLU A 11 -8.86 20.10 -15.78
N LYS A 12 -8.98 20.82 -14.66
CA LYS A 12 -8.00 20.76 -13.57
C LYS A 12 -7.88 19.35 -12.98
N LEU A 13 -9.00 18.64 -12.78
CA LEU A 13 -9.01 17.24 -12.31
C LEU A 13 -8.32 16.32 -13.32
N ARG A 14 -8.60 16.48 -14.62
CA ARG A 14 -7.94 15.71 -15.69
C ARG A 14 -6.44 15.96 -15.74
N ALA A 15 -6.01 17.21 -15.60
CA ALA A 15 -4.59 17.57 -15.54
C ALA A 15 -3.90 16.95 -14.31
N ALA A 16 -4.59 16.89 -13.17
CA ALA A 16 -4.08 16.32 -11.93
C ALA A 16 -4.09 14.78 -11.89
N LYS A 17 -4.61 14.08 -12.92
CA LYS A 17 -4.80 12.61 -12.89
C LYS A 17 -3.52 11.81 -12.58
N ASN A 18 -2.36 12.36 -12.95
CA ASN A 18 -1.06 11.71 -12.76
C ASN A 18 -0.30 12.22 -11.53
N PHE A 19 -0.87 13.16 -10.78
CA PHE A 19 -0.26 13.68 -9.57
C PHE A 19 -0.06 12.55 -8.57
N MET A 20 1.19 12.37 -8.10
CA MET A 20 1.58 11.34 -7.11
C MET A 20 1.39 9.87 -7.54
N VAL A 21 1.11 9.57 -8.81
CA VAL A 21 0.90 8.19 -9.27
C VAL A 21 2.13 7.30 -9.04
N GLY A 22 3.35 7.84 -9.15
CA GLY A 22 4.58 7.10 -8.84
C GLY A 22 4.66 6.66 -7.38
N TRP A 23 4.38 7.57 -6.44
CA TRP A 23 4.32 7.26 -5.02
C TRP A 23 3.19 6.27 -4.69
N ALA A 24 2.00 6.48 -5.26
CA ALA A 24 0.88 5.56 -5.08
C ALA A 24 1.20 4.16 -5.61
N GLY A 25 1.94 4.08 -6.72
CA GLY A 25 2.47 2.85 -7.28
C GLY A 25 3.44 2.15 -6.33
N LEU A 26 4.45 2.86 -5.84
CA LEU A 26 5.40 2.33 -4.84
C LEU A 26 4.68 1.83 -3.59
N ARG A 27 3.73 2.59 -3.07
CA ARG A 27 2.92 2.19 -1.91
C ARG A 27 2.17 0.87 -2.17
N GLN A 28 1.56 0.72 -3.35
CA GLN A 28 0.90 -0.55 -3.70
C GLN A 28 1.86 -1.72 -3.79
N THR A 29 3.02 -1.52 -4.42
CA THR A 29 4.06 -2.54 -4.51
C THR A 29 4.58 -2.92 -3.12
N GLY A 30 4.82 -1.94 -2.24
CA GLY A 30 5.27 -2.17 -0.87
C GLY A 30 4.30 -3.00 -0.05
N LEU A 31 2.99 -2.77 -0.19
CA LEU A 31 1.98 -3.62 0.46
C LEU A 31 1.98 -5.06 -0.09
N GLY A 32 2.24 -5.25 -1.38
CA GLY A 32 2.42 -6.58 -1.97
C GLY A 32 3.67 -7.28 -1.46
N LEU A 33 4.79 -6.55 -1.33
CA LEU A 33 6.02 -7.08 -0.76
C LEU A 33 5.84 -7.45 0.72
N LEU A 34 5.15 -6.62 1.49
CA LEU A 34 4.84 -6.89 2.89
C LEU A 34 4.00 -8.16 3.06
N ASP A 35 2.97 -8.32 2.23
CA ASP A 35 2.16 -9.55 2.20
C ASP A 35 3.03 -10.78 1.92
N MET A 36 3.87 -10.73 0.87
CA MET A 36 4.76 -11.84 0.55
C MET A 36 5.74 -12.13 1.70
N ALA A 37 6.29 -11.11 2.35
CA ALA A 37 7.19 -11.28 3.48
C ALA A 37 6.49 -12.03 4.64
N TRP A 38 5.26 -11.65 4.98
CA TRP A 38 4.46 -12.32 6.03
C TRP A 38 4.21 -13.80 5.74
N HIS A 39 4.05 -14.17 4.47
CA HIS A 39 3.67 -15.52 4.06
C HIS A 39 4.86 -16.40 3.61
N THR A 40 6.07 -15.85 3.62
CA THR A 40 7.29 -16.58 3.22
C THR A 40 8.37 -16.60 4.29
N THR A 41 8.29 -15.72 5.29
CA THR A 41 9.22 -15.68 6.43
C THR A 41 8.78 -16.68 7.50
N ASP A 42 9.72 -17.44 8.05
CA ASP A 42 9.46 -18.25 9.23
C ASP A 42 9.08 -17.34 10.42
N PRO A 43 7.86 -17.46 10.98
CA PRO A 43 7.41 -16.59 12.06
C PRO A 43 8.26 -16.69 13.33
N ALA A 44 9.01 -17.80 13.53
CA ALA A 44 9.93 -17.93 14.66
C ALA A 44 11.05 -16.87 14.64
N ASN A 45 11.36 -16.32 13.46
CA ASN A 45 12.39 -15.29 13.29
C ASN A 45 11.85 -13.86 13.48
N ILE A 46 10.54 -13.66 13.55
CA ILE A 46 9.92 -12.35 13.70
C ILE A 46 9.82 -12.01 15.20
N LYS A 47 10.75 -11.19 15.68
CA LYS A 47 10.82 -10.76 17.09
C LYS A 47 10.22 -9.37 17.34
N ASP A 48 10.22 -8.53 16.31
CA ASP A 48 9.65 -7.18 16.33
C ASP A 48 8.89 -6.97 15.01
N ILE A 49 7.59 -6.70 15.13
CA ILE A 49 6.69 -6.53 13.99
C ILE A 49 7.03 -5.24 13.23
N ALA A 50 7.35 -4.15 13.91
CA ALA A 50 7.64 -2.86 13.26
C ALA A 50 8.93 -2.97 12.44
N ALA A 51 9.98 -3.54 13.04
CA ALA A 51 11.25 -3.74 12.36
C ALA A 51 11.12 -4.71 11.16
N PHE A 52 10.35 -5.78 11.32
CA PHE A 52 10.05 -6.71 10.23
C PHE A 52 9.35 -6.02 9.05
N GLU A 53 8.30 -5.23 9.32
CA GLU A 53 7.58 -4.49 8.29
C GLU A 53 8.47 -3.42 7.62
N ASP A 54 9.30 -2.72 8.40
CA ASP A 54 10.24 -1.72 7.87
C ASP A 54 11.23 -2.35 6.91
N GLU A 55 11.82 -3.48 7.29
CA GLU A 55 12.74 -4.22 6.43
C GLU A 55 12.03 -4.74 5.17
N ALA A 56 10.83 -5.33 5.32
CA ALA A 56 10.06 -5.87 4.19
C ALA A 56 9.67 -4.79 3.16
N THR A 57 9.51 -3.54 3.60
CA THR A 57 9.04 -2.44 2.73
C THR A 57 10.13 -1.44 2.36
N LYS A 58 11.38 -1.62 2.84
CA LYS A 58 12.48 -0.65 2.72
C LYS A 58 12.70 -0.11 1.30
N GLU A 59 12.64 -0.98 0.29
CA GLU A 59 12.89 -0.63 -1.12
C GLU A 59 11.76 0.23 -1.73
N THR A 60 10.61 0.29 -1.06
CA THR A 60 9.41 1.02 -1.52
C THR A 60 9.00 2.16 -0.61
N SER A 61 9.73 2.37 0.48
CA SER A 61 9.45 3.39 1.50
C SER A 61 10.30 4.64 1.24
N LEU A 62 9.63 5.74 0.86
CA LEU A 62 10.29 7.04 0.63
C LEU A 62 10.38 7.92 1.89
N PHE A 63 9.63 7.58 2.93
CA PHE A 63 9.49 8.37 4.13
C PHE A 63 9.62 7.48 5.37
N PRO A 64 10.08 8.03 6.51
CA PRO A 64 10.08 7.29 7.76
C PRO A 64 8.69 6.84 8.18
N ARG A 65 8.62 5.74 8.92
CA ARG A 65 7.40 5.26 9.57
C ARG A 65 6.85 6.34 10.51
N LEU A 66 5.56 6.66 10.35
CA LEU A 66 4.89 7.71 11.14
C LEU A 66 4.17 7.18 12.39
N ALA A 67 3.84 5.89 12.43
CA ALA A 67 3.04 5.26 13.49
C ALA A 67 3.49 3.82 13.73
N GLY A 68 2.78 3.05 14.57
CA GLY A 68 3.14 1.65 14.84
C GLY A 68 3.02 0.70 13.62
N PRO A 69 3.18 -0.61 13.84
CA PRO A 69 2.94 -1.64 12.83
C PRO A 69 1.61 -1.46 12.08
N SER A 70 1.65 -1.54 10.76
CA SER A 70 0.48 -1.37 9.90
C SER A 70 -0.35 -2.66 9.77
N SER A 71 0.28 -3.82 9.98
CA SER A 71 -0.31 -5.15 9.78
C SER A 71 -1.57 -5.40 10.62
N ALA A 72 -1.66 -4.81 11.81
CA ALA A 72 -2.84 -4.90 12.67
C ALA A 72 -4.12 -4.33 12.02
N SER A 73 -3.97 -3.52 10.98
CA SER A 73 -5.07 -2.94 10.19
C SER A 73 -5.09 -3.41 8.73
N PHE A 74 -4.24 -4.39 8.37
CA PHE A 74 -4.12 -4.88 7.00
C PHE A 74 -5.12 -6.01 6.72
N SER A 75 -6.42 -5.68 6.80
CA SER A 75 -7.50 -6.68 6.75
C SER A 75 -7.54 -7.50 5.47
N HIS A 76 -6.99 -7.01 4.35
CA HIS A 76 -6.97 -7.76 3.09
C HIS A 76 -6.29 -9.13 3.25
N ILE A 77 -5.20 -9.20 4.01
CA ILE A 77 -4.37 -10.40 4.15
C ILE A 77 -4.59 -11.13 5.48
N PHE A 78 -5.09 -10.45 6.52
CA PHE A 78 -5.33 -11.06 7.84
C PHE A 78 -6.80 -11.38 8.16
N GLY A 79 -7.75 -10.76 7.45
CA GLY A 79 -9.19 -10.99 7.65
C GLY A 79 -9.97 -11.10 6.34
N GLY A 80 -9.28 -11.17 5.21
CA GLY A 80 -9.84 -11.17 3.87
C GLY A 80 -9.28 -12.32 3.03
N GLY A 81 -9.55 -12.27 1.72
CA GLY A 81 -9.16 -13.33 0.77
C GLY A 81 -7.85 -13.10 0.03
N TYR A 82 -7.00 -12.17 0.47
CA TYR A 82 -5.80 -11.75 -0.27
C TYR A 82 -4.49 -12.17 0.40
N ALA A 83 -4.52 -13.09 1.37
CA ALA A 83 -3.31 -13.67 1.98
C ALA A 83 -2.40 -14.29 0.90
N ALA A 84 -1.12 -13.90 0.87
CA ALA A 84 -0.17 -14.26 -0.18
C ALA A 84 -0.69 -13.96 -1.60
N GLY A 85 -1.45 -12.86 -1.74
CA GLY A 85 -2.24 -12.52 -2.92
C GLY A 85 -2.46 -11.03 -3.13
N TYR A 86 -1.94 -10.15 -2.28
CA TYR A 86 -2.14 -8.71 -2.42
C TYR A 86 -1.50 -8.15 -3.71
N TYR A 87 -0.50 -8.84 -4.26
CA TYR A 87 0.08 -8.52 -5.56
C TYR A 87 -0.94 -8.58 -6.71
N SER A 88 -2.06 -9.30 -6.54
CA SER A 88 -3.12 -9.44 -7.55
C SER A 88 -3.67 -8.11 -8.06
N TYR A 89 -3.73 -7.08 -7.21
CA TYR A 89 -4.16 -5.72 -7.60
C TYR A 89 -3.29 -5.09 -8.70
N LYS A 90 -2.01 -5.46 -8.77
CA LYS A 90 -1.07 -4.97 -9.79
C LYS A 90 -0.87 -5.96 -10.93
N TRP A 91 -1.19 -7.23 -10.71
CA TRP A 91 -1.08 -8.28 -11.70
C TRP A 91 -2.22 -8.27 -12.71
N ALA A 92 -3.46 -8.04 -12.24
CA ALA A 92 -4.65 -7.94 -13.07
C ALA A 92 -4.64 -6.66 -13.92
#